data_AF-A0A560W5J7-F1
#
_entry.id   AF-A0A560W5J7-F1
#
_cell.length_a   1.000
_cell.length_b   1.000
_cell.length_c   1.000
_cell.angle_alpha   90.00
_cell.angle_beta   90.00
_cell.angle_gamma   90.00
#
_symmetry.space_group_name_H-M   'P 1'
#
loop_
_entity.id
_entity.type
_entity.pdbx_description
1 polymer ?
#
loop_
_entity_poly.entity_id
_entity_poly.type
_entity_poly.pdbx_seq_one_letter_code
_entity_poly.pdbx_strand_id
1 'polypeptide(L)'
;MTRIPRRRPRALILLAAAGLLLAACSATDTTAGTGQDRAVRDPGTGHLHGLDIDPADGAVYAAGHHGVFRLDGGKATRVAGRCQDTIGFTVTGPSTFLASGHPAPADPEARSLHLGLIRSTDFRASSTECPAIESASR
;
A
#
# COMPACT_ATOMS: atom_id res chain seq x y z
N MET A 1 -39.89 -26.71 54.20
CA MET A 1 -39.05 -25.48 54.15
C MET A 1 -37.91 -25.72 53.17
N THR A 2 -38.05 -25.28 51.91
CA THR A 2 -37.04 -25.43 50.86
C THR A 2 -36.51 -24.04 50.53
N ARG A 3 -35.24 -23.76 50.88
CA ARG A 3 -34.62 -22.45 50.64
C ARG A 3 -34.21 -22.35 49.16
N ILE A 4 -34.86 -21.46 48.42
CA ILE A 4 -34.47 -21.10 47.05
C ILE A 4 -33.13 -20.35 47.11
N PRO A 5 -32.05 -20.83 46.47
CA PRO A 5 -30.78 -20.12 46.45
C PRO A 5 -30.90 -18.87 45.56
N ARG A 6 -30.78 -17.70 46.17
CA ARG A 6 -30.66 -16.41 45.48
C ARG A 6 -29.39 -16.43 44.62
N ARG A 7 -29.53 -16.62 43.30
CA ARG A 7 -28.42 -16.57 42.35
C ARG A 7 -27.81 -15.17 42.36
N ARG A 8 -26.50 -15.11 42.60
CA ARG A 8 -25.72 -13.87 42.79
C ARG A 8 -25.70 -13.09 41.47
N PRO A 9 -26.26 -11.87 41.40
CA PRO A 9 -26.35 -11.09 40.15
C PRO A 9 -24.98 -10.64 39.62
N ARG A 10 -23.91 -10.77 40.44
CA ARG A 10 -22.53 -10.41 40.09
C ARG A 10 -21.98 -11.19 38.88
N ALA A 11 -22.37 -12.46 38.74
CA ALA A 11 -21.92 -13.27 37.60
C ALA A 11 -22.53 -12.78 36.28
N LEU A 12 -23.79 -12.32 36.31
CA LEU A 12 -24.47 -11.78 35.12
C LEU A 12 -23.89 -10.42 34.69
N ILE A 13 -23.49 -9.59 35.65
CA ILE A 13 -22.87 -8.28 35.37
C ILE A 13 -21.48 -8.45 34.72
N LEU A 14 -20.67 -9.40 35.19
CA LEU A 14 -19.35 -9.67 34.62
C LEU A 14 -19.43 -10.24 33.20
N LEU A 15 -20.40 -11.11 32.92
CA LEU A 15 -20.63 -11.63 31.57
C LEU A 15 -21.13 -10.53 30.60
N ALA A 16 -21.99 -9.62 31.06
CA ALA A 16 -22.47 -8.51 30.23
C ALA A 16 -21.35 -7.52 29.87
N ALA A 17 -20.46 -7.20 30.83
CA ALA A 17 -19.32 -6.32 30.59
C ALA A 17 -18.30 -6.92 29.60
N ALA A 18 -18.04 -8.23 29.69
CA ALA A 18 -17.18 -8.94 28.74
C ALA A 18 -17.76 -8.93 27.32
N GLY A 19 -19.08 -9.11 27.17
CA GLY A 19 -19.76 -9.03 25.87
C GLY A 19 -19.65 -7.65 25.22
N LEU A 20 -19.77 -6.57 26.00
CA LEU A 20 -19.63 -5.19 25.50
C LEU A 20 -18.20 -4.88 25.02
N LEU A 21 -17.18 -5.41 25.70
CA LEU A 21 -15.77 -5.24 25.30
C LEU A 21 -15.44 -5.99 24.00
N LEU A 22 -16.03 -7.17 23.77
CA LEU A 22 -15.82 -7.92 22.52
C LEU A 22 -16.51 -7.26 21.31
N ALA A 23 -17.67 -6.63 21.50
CA ALA A 23 -18.38 -5.93 20.42
C ALA A 23 -17.66 -4.67 19.94
N ALA A 24 -16.91 -3.99 20.82
CA ALA A 24 -16.14 -2.80 20.46
C ALA A 24 -14.96 -3.09 19.50
N CYS A 25 -14.43 -4.31 19.49
CA CYS A 25 -13.37 -4.72 18.57
C CYS A 25 -13.88 -5.19 17.20
N SER A 26 -15.20 -5.37 17.03
CA SER A 26 -15.82 -5.82 15.77
C SER A 26 -16.72 -4.77 15.11
N ALA A 27 -16.70 -3.53 15.61
CA ALA A 27 -17.35 -2.40 14.95
C ALA A 27 -16.54 -2.00 13.71
N THR A 28 -16.65 -2.79 12.65
CA THR A 28 -16.27 -2.37 11.30
C THR A 28 -17.34 -1.38 10.84
N ASP A 29 -16.96 -0.11 10.71
CA ASP A 29 -17.78 0.95 10.11
C ASP A 29 -18.22 0.52 8.70
N THR A 30 -19.34 -0.19 8.61
CA THR A 30 -19.97 -0.49 7.33
C THR A 30 -20.83 0.71 6.98
N THR A 31 -20.17 1.81 6.63
CA THR A 31 -20.79 2.85 5.83
C THR A 31 -21.03 2.24 4.45
N ALA A 32 -22.22 1.68 4.26
CA ALA A 32 -22.74 1.30 2.95
C ALA A 32 -22.96 2.58 2.14
N GLY A 33 -21.86 3.11 1.59
CA GLY A 33 -21.88 4.18 0.62
C GLY A 33 -22.54 3.67 -0.66
N THR A 34 -23.69 4.26 -0.97
CA THR A 34 -24.40 4.19 -2.24
C THR A 34 -23.44 4.37 -3.41
N GLY A 35 -23.62 3.56 -4.46
CA GLY A 35 -22.79 3.49 -5.65
C GLY A 35 -22.29 4.85 -6.15
N GLN A 36 -20.97 5.04 -6.02
CA GLN A 36 -20.21 5.91 -6.90
C GLN A 36 -19.32 4.98 -7.71
N ASP A 37 -19.18 5.26 -9.01
CA ASP A 37 -18.18 4.63 -9.88
C ASP A 37 -16.90 4.43 -9.09
N ARG A 38 -16.55 3.18 -8.81
CA ARG A 38 -15.30 2.86 -8.12
C ARG A 38 -14.18 3.04 -9.14
N ALA A 39 -13.81 4.29 -9.39
CA ALA A 39 -12.44 4.60 -9.81
C ALA A 39 -11.54 3.91 -8.78
N VAL A 40 -10.82 2.87 -9.22
CA VAL A 40 -9.86 2.16 -8.38
C VAL A 40 -8.85 3.21 -7.92
N ARG A 41 -8.87 3.53 -6.63
CA ARG A 41 -7.95 4.53 -6.05
C ARG A 41 -6.51 4.01 -6.19
N ASP A 42 -5.59 4.89 -6.56
CA ASP A 42 -4.16 4.57 -6.57
C ASP A 42 -3.78 4.00 -5.18
N PRO A 43 -3.18 2.79 -5.09
CA PRO A 43 -2.79 2.17 -3.83
C PRO A 43 -1.69 2.93 -3.06
N GLY A 44 -1.11 3.98 -3.65
CA GLY A 44 -0.01 4.74 -3.07
C GLY A 44 1.28 3.91 -3.01
N THR A 45 2.13 4.20 -2.02
CA THR A 45 3.47 3.60 -1.89
C THR A 45 3.46 2.11 -1.60
N GLY A 46 2.45 1.61 -0.89
CA GLY A 46 2.37 0.22 -0.48
C GLY A 46 3.59 -0.25 0.33
N HIS A 47 3.94 -1.53 0.16
CA HIS A 47 5.14 -2.13 0.76
C HIS A 47 6.39 -1.74 -0.03
N LEU A 48 7.44 -1.35 0.70
CA LEU A 48 8.69 -0.83 0.13
C LEU A 48 9.81 -1.86 0.23
N HIS A 49 10.60 -1.98 -0.83
CA HIS A 49 11.79 -2.85 -0.93
C HIS A 49 13.10 -2.07 -0.89
N GLY A 50 13.07 -0.78 -1.18
CA GLY A 50 14.26 0.07 -1.15
C GLY A 50 13.93 1.52 -0.81
N LEU A 51 14.85 2.16 -0.10
CA LEU A 51 14.81 3.58 0.23
C LEU A 51 16.22 4.14 0.07
N ASP A 52 16.37 5.22 -0.69
CA ASP A 52 17.69 5.83 -0.92
C ASP A 52 17.56 7.34 -1.13
N ILE A 53 18.66 8.08 -0.98
CA ILE A 53 18.70 9.54 -1.12
C ILE A 53 19.50 9.90 -2.37
N ASP A 54 18.92 10.70 -3.26
CA ASP A 54 19.66 11.25 -4.40
C ASP A 54 20.59 12.38 -3.93
N PRO A 55 21.93 12.24 -4.06
CA PRO A 55 22.85 13.31 -3.67
C PRO A 55 22.77 14.55 -4.58
N ALA A 56 22.05 14.50 -5.71
CA ALA A 56 21.84 15.65 -6.59
C ALA A 56 20.98 16.75 -5.95
N ASP A 57 19.92 16.38 -5.23
CA ASP A 57 18.93 17.31 -4.66
C ASP A 57 18.49 16.97 -3.23
N GLY A 58 19.00 15.87 -2.65
CA GLY A 58 18.65 15.39 -1.32
C GLY A 58 17.27 14.73 -1.24
N ALA A 59 16.60 14.50 -2.37
CA ALA A 59 15.29 13.86 -2.37
C ALA A 59 15.39 12.39 -1.97
N VAL A 60 14.42 11.93 -1.16
CA VAL A 60 14.31 10.53 -0.78
C VAL A 60 13.47 9.80 -1.83
N TYR A 61 13.95 8.66 -2.30
CA TYR A 61 13.24 7.78 -3.22
C TYR A 61 12.87 6.48 -2.51
N ALA A 62 11.60 6.10 -2.61
CA ALA A 62 11.03 4.88 -2.06
C ALA A 62 10.56 3.97 -3.19
N ALA A 63 11.08 2.75 -3.27
CA ALA A 63 10.74 1.75 -4.28
C ALA A 63 9.94 0.60 -3.67
N GLY A 64 8.91 0.12 -4.36
CA GLY A 64 8.06 -0.96 -3.90
C GLY A 64 7.26 -1.62 -5.02
N HIS A 65 6.25 -2.40 -4.64
CA HIS A 65 5.41 -3.15 -5.57
C HIS A 65 4.64 -2.29 -6.59
N HIS A 66 4.44 -1.02 -6.26
CA HIS A 66 3.72 -0.12 -7.13
C HIS A 66 4.67 0.74 -7.97
N GLY A 67 5.98 0.65 -7.81
CA GLY A 67 6.95 1.46 -8.53
C GLY A 67 7.84 2.28 -7.60
N VAL A 68 8.43 3.34 -8.14
CA VAL A 68 9.32 4.25 -7.42
C VAL A 68 8.58 5.56 -7.14
N PHE A 69 8.76 6.09 -5.94
CA PHE A 69 8.16 7.35 -5.49
C PHE A 69 9.25 8.30 -5.03
N ARG A 70 9.13 9.56 -5.43
CA ARG A 70 9.91 10.66 -4.85
C ARG A 70 9.14 11.22 -3.67
N LEU A 71 9.80 11.31 -2.52
CA LEU A 71 9.26 11.86 -1.29
C LEU A 71 9.75 13.29 -1.13
N ASP A 72 8.83 14.24 -1.07
CA ASP A 72 9.12 15.67 -0.97
C ASP A 72 8.01 16.39 -0.21
N GLY A 73 8.36 17.26 0.74
CA GLY A 73 7.39 18.05 1.52
C GLY A 73 6.29 17.22 2.20
N GLY A 74 6.61 16.00 2.65
CA GLY A 74 5.64 15.08 3.26
C GLY A 74 4.68 14.39 2.28
N LYS A 75 4.90 14.53 0.97
CA LYS A 75 4.12 13.88 -0.09
C LYS A 75 4.95 12.83 -0.80
N ALA A 76 4.32 11.70 -1.14
CA ALA A 76 4.89 10.70 -2.03
C ALA A 76 4.32 10.90 -3.43
N THR A 77 5.17 11.16 -4.41
CA THR A 77 4.75 11.30 -5.82
C THR A 77 5.38 10.18 -6.63
N ARG A 78 4.54 9.40 -7.33
CA ARG A 78 5.01 8.32 -8.20
C ARG A 78 5.87 8.88 -9.33
N VAL A 79 6.93 8.18 -9.64
CA VAL A 79 7.86 8.56 -10.70
C VAL A 79 7.33 8.10 -12.06
N ALA A 80 7.25 9.04 -13.00
CA ALA A 80 6.89 8.82 -14.41
C ALA A 80 5.62 7.96 -14.69
N GLY A 81 4.69 7.86 -13.75
CA GLY A 81 3.49 7.01 -13.87
C GLY A 81 3.82 5.53 -14.07
N ARG A 82 5.04 5.11 -13.70
CA ARG A 82 5.50 3.74 -13.88
C ARG A 82 5.06 2.89 -12.70
N CYS A 83 4.46 1.74 -13.03
CA CYS A 83 3.78 0.85 -12.10
C CYS A 83 4.49 -0.50 -11.98
N GLN A 84 5.77 -0.51 -12.33
CA GLN A 84 6.60 -1.70 -12.32
C GLN A 84 6.81 -2.16 -10.88
N ASP A 85 6.78 -3.46 -10.66
CA ASP A 85 7.04 -4.05 -9.37
C ASP A 85 8.54 -3.98 -9.08
N THR A 86 8.96 -2.97 -8.30
CA THR A 86 10.38 -2.69 -8.05
C THR A 86 10.82 -3.38 -6.75
N ILE A 87 11.54 -4.50 -6.90
CA ILE A 87 12.00 -5.34 -5.79
C ILE A 87 13.42 -4.98 -5.34
N GLY A 88 14.25 -4.45 -6.24
CA GLY A 88 15.58 -3.92 -5.91
C GLY A 88 15.70 -2.47 -6.34
N PHE A 89 16.30 -1.62 -5.50
CA PHE A 89 16.52 -0.21 -5.81
C PHE A 89 17.71 0.36 -5.04
N THR A 90 18.53 1.16 -5.73
CA THR A 90 19.60 1.97 -5.09
C THR A 90 19.98 3.16 -5.97
N VAL A 91 20.44 4.23 -5.33
CA VAL A 91 21.09 5.38 -5.95
C VAL A 91 22.60 5.11 -5.98
N THR A 92 23.21 5.20 -7.17
CA THR A 92 24.66 4.98 -7.33
C THR A 92 25.44 6.27 -7.59
N GLY A 93 24.75 7.41 -7.71
CA GLY A 93 25.33 8.73 -7.88
C GLY A 93 24.25 9.78 -8.14
N PRO A 94 24.63 11.06 -8.33
CA PRO A 94 23.69 12.14 -8.60
C PRO A 94 22.75 11.78 -9.77
N SER A 95 21.45 11.72 -9.48
CA SER A 95 20.39 11.34 -10.42
C SER A 95 20.67 10.05 -11.21
N THR A 96 21.39 9.09 -10.62
CA THR A 96 21.68 7.80 -11.23
C THR A 96 21.14 6.68 -10.34
N PHE A 97 20.22 5.91 -10.89
CA PHE A 97 19.46 4.91 -10.17
C PHE A 97 19.64 3.54 -10.81
N LEU A 98 19.77 2.52 -9.98
CA LEU A 98 19.67 1.12 -10.37
C LEU A 98 18.40 0.51 -9.78
N ALA A 99 17.71 -0.29 -10.56
CA ALA A 99 16.52 -0.99 -10.12
C ALA A 99 16.44 -2.41 -10.71
N SER A 100 15.63 -3.26 -10.09
CA SER A 100 15.31 -4.60 -10.59
C SER A 100 13.92 -5.01 -10.12
N GLY A 101 13.30 -5.96 -10.82
CA GLY A 101 11.98 -6.48 -10.49
C GLY A 101 11.21 -6.95 -11.71
N HIS A 102 9.92 -6.66 -11.76
CA HIS A 102 9.01 -7.08 -12.82
C HIS A 102 8.43 -5.85 -13.55
N PRO A 103 8.14 -5.93 -14.86
CA PRO A 103 7.41 -4.88 -15.57
C PRO A 103 6.05 -4.59 -14.92
N ALA A 104 5.43 -3.47 -15.30
CA ALA A 104 4.06 -3.23 -14.87
C ALA A 104 3.14 -4.35 -15.42
N PRO A 105 2.12 -4.81 -14.65
CA PRO A 105 1.27 -5.92 -15.08
C PRO A 105 0.57 -5.70 -16.43
N ALA A 106 0.30 -4.45 -16.79
CA ALA A 106 -0.36 -4.04 -18.03
C ALA A 106 0.60 -3.44 -19.07
N ASP A 107 1.92 -3.62 -18.91
CA ASP A 107 2.90 -3.09 -19.86
C ASP A 107 2.87 -3.91 -21.19
N PRO A 108 2.39 -3.33 -22.31
CA PRO A 108 2.31 -4.05 -23.58
C PRO A 108 3.68 -4.30 -24.22
N GLU A 109 4.71 -3.57 -23.79
CA GLU A 109 6.07 -3.67 -24.31
C GLU A 109 6.93 -4.67 -23.53
N ALA A 110 6.40 -5.24 -22.44
CA ALA A 110 7.09 -6.22 -21.61
C ALA A 110 7.40 -7.50 -22.41
N ARG A 111 8.69 -7.73 -22.69
CA ARG A 111 9.17 -8.94 -23.41
C ARG A 111 9.58 -10.08 -22.48
N SER A 112 9.59 -9.84 -21.18
CA SER A 112 10.05 -10.76 -20.13
C SER A 112 9.26 -10.48 -18.86
N LEU A 113 9.09 -11.49 -18.00
CA LEU A 113 8.50 -11.32 -16.67
C LEU A 113 9.44 -10.55 -15.73
N HIS A 114 10.73 -10.54 -16.00
CA HIS A 114 11.73 -9.84 -15.19
C HIS A 114 12.39 -8.73 -15.99
N LEU A 115 12.58 -7.58 -15.34
CA LEU A 115 13.34 -6.45 -15.89
C LEU A 115 14.85 -6.71 -15.89
N GLY A 116 15.33 -7.62 -15.03
CA GLY A 116 16.75 -7.74 -14.73
C GLY A 116 17.27 -6.47 -14.05
N LEU A 117 18.58 -6.21 -14.13
CA LEU A 117 19.16 -4.97 -13.64
C LEU A 117 18.97 -3.86 -14.68
N ILE A 118 18.23 -2.81 -14.32
CA ILE A 118 18.02 -1.63 -15.15
C ILE A 118 18.69 -0.41 -14.52
N ARG A 119 19.12 0.52 -15.37
CA ARG A 119 19.64 1.83 -14.99
C ARG A 119 18.70 2.92 -15.51
N SER A 120 18.40 3.90 -14.68
CA SER A 120 17.73 5.13 -15.08
C SER A 120 18.55 6.35 -14.63
N THR A 121 18.46 7.42 -15.41
CA THR A 121 19.02 8.74 -15.07
C THR A 121 17.93 9.81 -14.94
N ASP A 122 16.67 9.39 -14.87
CA ASP A 122 15.51 10.26 -15.11
C ASP A 122 14.28 9.87 -14.27
N PHE A 123 14.47 9.39 -13.05
CA PHE A 123 13.36 9.13 -12.12
C PHE A 123 12.72 10.42 -11.56
N ARG A 124 12.12 11.23 -12.43
CA ARG A 124 11.41 12.45 -12.05
C ARG A 124 9.97 12.15 -11.65
N ALA A 125 9.51 12.84 -10.61
CA ALA A 125 8.12 12.78 -10.17
C ALA A 125 7.16 13.19 -11.31
N SER A 126 6.06 12.47 -11.44
CA SER A 126 4.96 12.82 -12.35
C SER A 126 3.63 12.57 -11.67
N SER A 127 2.59 13.32 -12.02
CA SER A 127 1.26 13.13 -11.45
C SER A 127 0.42 12.06 -12.15
N THR A 128 1.02 11.30 -13.08
CA THR A 128 0.32 10.22 -13.80
C THR A 128 0.10 9.03 -12.88
N GLU A 129 -1.16 8.65 -12.68
CA GLU A 129 -1.54 7.46 -11.93
C GLU A 129 -1.41 6.19 -12.78
N CYS A 130 -1.21 5.06 -12.10
CA CYS A 130 -1.20 3.76 -12.73
C CYS A 130 -2.59 3.39 -13.25
N PRO A 131 -2.73 2.89 -14.50
CA PRO A 131 -4.00 2.32 -14.93
C PRO A 131 -4.37 1.17 -13.99
N ALA A 132 -5.65 1.11 -13.62
CA ALA A 132 -6.17 0.08 -12.75
C ALA A 132 -5.93 -1.31 -13.35
N ILE A 133 -5.44 -2.24 -12.54
CA ILE A 133 -5.44 -3.67 -12.88
C ILE A 133 -6.90 -4.13 -12.87
N GLU A 134 -7.50 -4.28 -14.05
CA GLU A 134 -8.82 -4.90 -14.17
C GLU A 134 -8.70 -6.35 -13.68
N SER A 135 -9.32 -6.64 -12.53
CA SER A 135 -9.28 -7.98 -11.94
C SER A 135 -10.09 -8.91 -12.85
N ALA A 136 -9.40 -9.62 -13.74
CA ALA A 136 -10.00 -10.68 -14.53
C ALA A 136 -10.31 -11.86 -13.59
N SER A 137 -11.49 -11.83 -12.98
CA SER A 137 -12.09 -13.02 -12.37
C SER A 137 -12.43 -14.02 -13.48
N ARG A 138 -11.64 -15.09 -13.60
CA ARG A 138 -12.04 -16.33 -14.27
C ARG A 138 -12.00 -17.47 -13.26
#